data_AF-A0A1D2AE12-F1
#
_entry.id   AF-A0A1D2AE12-F1
#
_cell.length_a   1.000
_cell.length_b   1.000
_cell.length_c   1.000
_cell.angle_alpha   90.00
_cell.angle_beta   90.00
_cell.angle_gamma   90.00
#
_symmetry.space_group_name_H-M   'P 1'
#
loop_
_entity.id
_entity.type
_entity.pdbx_description
1 polymer ?
#
loop_
_entity_poly.entity_id
_entity_poly.type
_entity_poly.pdbx_seq_one_letter_code
_entity_poly.pdbx_strand_id
1 'polypeptide(L)'
;QRVVWETCECVWQACRPDGPRPGAGEGVAGRPRQPLLPPTTRSTPLPAPTCTHNPPHMHPSPAHHQRHSAALHALLGGRELRLVIETEDFPMTSQGKRLPAFAMCWEQHSIDIPIPDFTFKCYPEAKYTNTSWAEMAALIDHRSQMVGWDRRANAIFQRSNWGVGPRRSLLPALVQLRKEGRDEAELGARLDVEDTEFVASNAARFEWVDTWCNSKYMLHTAGFSYSAALKYRLACGALVFKVPSKWVEFYEPGLEAGVHYVELPPYEHEGGDAQRYVQEAAPLIKQAVVDTLGGTEVPEIAANGQAWALHNLSEEGLSCYWYAAIKRYAEIYFDPRGEEAEKAEVAAQDDA
;
A
#
# COMPACT_ATOMS: atom_id res chain seq x y z
N GLN A 1 2.22 27.86 -11.17
CA GLN A 1 1.02 27.27 -11.81
C GLN A 1 0.48 26.19 -10.87
N ARG A 2 -0.81 26.22 -10.50
CA ARG A 2 -1.46 25.11 -9.78
C ARG A 2 -1.71 24.00 -10.81
N VAL A 3 -0.92 22.93 -10.76
CA VAL A 3 -1.27 21.68 -11.44
C VAL A 3 -2.35 21.04 -10.58
N VAL A 4 -3.60 21.23 -10.99
CA VAL A 4 -4.73 20.47 -10.45
C VAL A 4 -4.58 19.07 -11.04
N TRP A 5 -4.18 18.11 -10.20
CA TRP A 5 -4.25 16.70 -10.53
C TRP A 5 -5.74 16.32 -10.53
N GLU A 6 -6.40 16.52 -11.68
CA GLU A 6 -7.75 15.98 -11.91
C GLU A 6 -7.68 14.45 -11.76
N THR A 7 -8.04 13.97 -10.57
CA THR A 7 -8.43 12.60 -10.20
C THR A 7 -7.58 11.47 -10.79
N CYS A 8 -6.86 10.74 -9.94
CA CYS A 8 -6.14 9.50 -10.27
C CYS A 8 -6.97 8.47 -11.06
N GLU A 9 -8.30 8.54 -11.06
CA GLU A 9 -9.16 7.82 -11.99
C GLU A 9 -8.70 7.93 -13.45
N CYS A 10 -8.20 9.09 -13.90
CA CYS A 10 -7.72 9.26 -15.29
C CYS A 10 -6.47 8.43 -15.61
N VAL A 11 -5.57 8.20 -14.65
CA VAL A 11 -4.37 7.36 -14.86
C VAL A 11 -4.79 5.90 -15.03
N TRP A 12 -5.77 5.43 -14.26
CA TRP A 12 -6.29 4.07 -14.36
C TRP A 12 -7.26 3.89 -15.54
N GLN A 13 -8.02 4.92 -15.92
CA GLN A 13 -8.92 4.92 -17.08
C GLN A 13 -8.16 4.98 -18.42
N ALA A 14 -7.03 5.70 -18.49
CA ALA A 14 -6.17 5.76 -19.67
C ALA A 14 -5.51 4.42 -20.03
N CYS A 15 -5.62 3.41 -19.15
CA CYS A 15 -5.05 2.08 -19.31
C CYS A 15 -6.08 1.00 -19.67
N ARG A 16 -7.33 1.38 -20.04
CA ARG A 16 -8.27 0.40 -20.59
C ARG A 16 -7.83 -0.01 -22.00
N PRO A 17 -7.61 -1.31 -22.28
CA PRO A 17 -7.54 -1.77 -23.65
C PRO A 17 -8.92 -1.56 -24.29
N ASP A 18 -8.99 -0.85 -25.42
CA ASP A 18 -10.19 -0.80 -26.26
C ASP A 18 -10.50 -2.21 -26.76
N GLY A 19 -11.39 -2.92 -26.06
CA GLY A 19 -11.79 -4.29 -26.37
C GLY A 19 -13.19 -4.61 -25.83
N PRO A 20 -13.99 -5.43 -26.54
CA PRO A 20 -15.40 -5.61 -26.21
C PRO A 20 -15.58 -6.44 -24.94
N ARG A 21 -16.60 -6.08 -24.13
CA ARG A 21 -17.04 -6.85 -22.96
C ARG A 21 -17.42 -8.29 -23.40
N PRO A 22 -16.90 -9.35 -22.76
CA PRO A 22 -17.43 -10.69 -22.98
C PRO A 22 -18.66 -10.91 -22.09
N GLY A 23 -19.74 -11.33 -22.76
CA GLY A 23 -21.00 -11.77 -22.15
C GLY A 23 -20.90 -13.14 -21.50
N ALA A 24 -22.01 -13.49 -20.84
CA ALA A 24 -22.20 -14.64 -19.98
C ALA A 24 -22.01 -16.02 -20.62
N GLY A 25 -21.57 -16.98 -19.79
CA GLY A 25 -22.06 -18.36 -19.80
C GLY A 25 -21.21 -19.42 -20.53
N GLU A 26 -20.66 -20.37 -19.75
CA GLU A 26 -20.94 -21.82 -19.79
C GLU A 26 -19.70 -22.69 -19.46
N GLY A 27 -19.93 -23.73 -18.64
CA GLY A 27 -19.31 -25.04 -18.86
C GLY A 27 -18.17 -25.47 -17.94
N VAL A 28 -18.53 -26.06 -16.79
CA VAL A 28 -17.66 -26.89 -15.95
C VAL A 28 -17.27 -28.19 -16.70
N ALA A 29 -15.98 -28.54 -16.71
CA ALA A 29 -15.53 -29.91 -16.96
C ALA A 29 -14.20 -30.19 -16.22
N GLY A 30 -14.23 -31.20 -15.35
CA GLY A 30 -13.15 -31.55 -14.42
C GLY A 30 -11.91 -32.16 -15.07
N ARG A 31 -10.80 -32.13 -14.31
CA ARG A 31 -9.56 -32.87 -14.60
C ARG A 31 -8.96 -33.47 -13.32
N PRO A 32 -8.14 -34.53 -13.45
CA PRO A 32 -8.11 -35.65 -12.52
C PRO A 32 -7.07 -35.51 -11.39
N ARG A 33 -7.31 -36.26 -10.31
CA ARG A 33 -6.44 -36.43 -9.14
C ARG A 33 -5.03 -36.90 -9.53
N GLN A 34 -4.00 -36.20 -9.06
CA GLN A 34 -2.61 -36.68 -9.07
C GLN A 34 -2.27 -37.47 -7.79
N PRO A 35 -1.36 -38.46 -7.85
CA PRO A 35 -1.03 -39.29 -6.70
C PRO A 35 -0.01 -38.66 -5.75
N LEU A 36 -0.18 -38.99 -4.47
CA LEU A 36 0.67 -38.63 -3.33
C LEU A 36 2.11 -39.19 -3.48
N LEU A 37 3.12 -38.33 -3.31
CA LEU A 37 4.52 -38.73 -3.16
C LEU A 37 4.90 -38.86 -1.67
N PRO A 38 5.76 -39.83 -1.29
CA PRO A 38 6.13 -40.11 0.10
C PRO A 38 7.23 -39.15 0.63
N PRO A 39 7.44 -39.08 1.96
CA PRO A 39 8.21 -38.02 2.59
C PRO A 39 9.72 -38.28 2.49
N THR A 40 10.48 -37.31 1.97
CA THR A 40 11.93 -37.30 2.07
C THR A 40 12.39 -36.23 3.05
N THR A 41 12.91 -36.69 4.18
CA THR A 41 13.63 -35.91 5.18
C THR A 41 14.99 -35.48 4.63
N ARG A 42 15.21 -34.17 4.47
CA ARG A 42 16.50 -33.49 4.66
C ARG A 42 16.27 -31.98 4.63
N SER A 43 16.31 -31.37 5.80
CA SER A 43 16.34 -29.93 6.00
C SER A 43 17.64 -29.36 5.40
N THR A 44 17.54 -28.87 4.16
CA THR A 44 18.52 -27.92 3.62
C THR A 44 18.20 -26.55 4.21
N PRO A 45 19.20 -25.76 4.65
CA PRO A 45 18.94 -24.40 5.07
C PRO A 45 18.36 -23.62 3.88
N LEU A 46 17.23 -22.96 4.09
CA LEU A 46 16.61 -22.08 3.11
C LEU A 46 17.67 -21.04 2.67
N PRO A 47 17.78 -20.73 1.36
CA PRO A 47 18.65 -19.66 0.91
C PRO A 47 18.30 -18.36 1.64
N ALA A 48 19.33 -17.61 2.04
CA ALA A 48 19.16 -16.30 2.66
C ALA A 48 18.25 -15.41 1.78
N PRO A 49 17.42 -14.54 2.38
CA PRO A 49 16.59 -13.62 1.63
C PRO A 49 17.47 -12.84 0.64
N THR A 50 17.02 -12.78 -0.62
CA THR A 50 17.72 -12.05 -1.70
C THR A 50 17.65 -10.52 -1.54
N CYS A 51 16.88 -10.09 -0.56
CA CYS A 51 16.68 -8.71 -0.12
C CYS A 51 17.76 -8.33 0.90
N THR A 52 18.80 -7.61 0.49
CA THR A 52 19.71 -6.93 1.42
C THR A 52 19.11 -5.59 1.85
N HIS A 53 19.41 -5.11 3.07
CA HIS A 53 18.93 -3.83 3.61
C HIS A 53 19.47 -2.58 2.87
N ASN A 54 20.29 -2.75 1.83
CA ASN A 54 20.63 -1.64 0.94
C ASN A 54 19.49 -1.49 -0.07
N PRO A 55 19.03 -0.26 -0.38
CA PRO A 55 17.94 -0.06 -1.30
C PRO A 55 18.34 -0.76 -2.60
N PRO A 56 17.66 -1.86 -3.01
CA PRO A 56 17.85 -2.34 -4.35
C PRO A 56 17.41 -1.17 -5.19
N HIS A 57 18.32 -0.65 -6.03
CA HIS A 57 17.95 0.29 -7.07
C HIS A 57 16.63 -0.20 -7.65
N MET A 58 15.59 0.65 -7.62
CA MET A 58 14.28 0.37 -8.20
C MET A 58 14.45 0.16 -9.70
N HIS A 59 15.01 -0.98 -10.08
CA HIS A 59 15.12 -1.42 -11.44
C HIS A 59 13.90 -2.31 -11.64
N PRO A 60 12.99 -1.91 -12.56
CA PRO A 60 11.94 -2.79 -13.02
C PRO A 60 12.52 -4.15 -13.40
N SER A 61 11.73 -5.23 -13.28
CA SER A 61 12.19 -6.52 -13.82
C SER A 61 12.48 -6.37 -15.33
N PRO A 62 13.35 -7.20 -15.93
CA PRO A 62 13.61 -7.16 -17.37
C PRO A 62 12.33 -7.21 -18.23
N ALA A 63 11.28 -7.88 -17.74
CA ALA A 63 9.97 -7.94 -18.39
C ALA A 63 9.21 -6.59 -18.32
N HIS A 64 9.34 -5.83 -17.23
CA HIS A 64 8.77 -4.48 -17.11
C HIS A 64 9.45 -3.49 -18.04
N HIS A 65 10.79 -3.54 -18.15
CA HIS A 65 11.53 -2.67 -19.06
C HIS A 65 11.01 -2.81 -20.50
N GLN A 66 10.84 -4.04 -20.98
CA GLN A 66 10.45 -4.28 -22.37
C GLN A 66 9.05 -3.75 -22.73
N ARG A 67 8.10 -3.71 -21.79
CA ARG A 67 6.69 -3.41 -22.10
C ARG A 67 6.49 -2.00 -22.64
N HIS A 68 7.12 -1.00 -22.03
CA HIS A 68 6.95 0.40 -22.41
C HIS A 68 8.21 1.05 -23.00
N SER A 69 9.33 0.34 -23.10
CA SER A 69 10.58 0.90 -23.65
C SER A 69 10.40 1.52 -25.04
N ALA A 70 9.69 0.85 -25.96
CA ALA A 70 9.47 1.40 -27.31
C ALA A 70 8.64 2.69 -27.28
N ALA A 71 7.59 2.72 -26.47
CA ALA A 71 6.72 3.90 -26.32
C ALA A 71 7.46 5.07 -25.67
N LEU A 72 8.24 4.81 -24.61
CA LEU A 72 9.08 5.82 -23.97
C LEU A 72 10.17 6.32 -24.91
N HIS A 73 10.82 5.44 -25.67
CA HIS A 73 11.83 5.85 -26.64
C HIS A 73 11.25 6.76 -27.72
N ALA A 74 10.07 6.42 -28.25
CA ALA A 74 9.35 7.25 -29.20
C ALA A 74 8.94 8.61 -28.60
N LEU A 75 8.45 8.62 -27.35
CA LEU A 75 8.06 9.85 -26.63
C LEU A 75 9.26 10.80 -26.42
N LEU A 76 10.39 10.25 -25.99
CA LEU A 76 11.58 11.05 -25.70
C LEU A 76 12.26 11.55 -26.98
N GLY A 77 12.12 10.83 -28.09
CA GLY A 77 12.71 11.24 -29.37
C GLY A 77 14.24 11.34 -29.30
N GLY A 78 14.88 10.50 -28.47
CA GLY A 78 16.32 10.53 -28.22
C GLY A 78 16.79 11.62 -27.23
N ARG A 79 15.89 12.45 -26.69
CA ARG A 79 16.24 13.43 -25.64
C ARG A 79 16.53 12.74 -24.31
N GLU A 80 17.46 13.32 -23.55
CA GLU A 80 17.76 12.86 -22.20
C GLU A 80 16.67 13.36 -21.23
N LEU A 81 16.07 12.44 -20.46
CA LEU A 81 15.18 12.75 -19.36
C LEU A 81 15.88 12.41 -18.05
N ARG A 82 16.01 13.39 -17.15
CA ARG A 82 16.60 13.19 -15.82
C ARG A 82 15.50 13.11 -14.77
N LEU A 83 15.54 12.06 -13.97
CA LEU A 83 14.61 11.86 -12.86
C LEU A 83 15.36 12.03 -11.54
N VAL A 84 14.75 12.72 -10.59
CA VAL A 84 15.22 12.72 -9.20
C VAL A 84 14.32 11.77 -8.42
N ILE A 85 14.90 10.74 -7.83
CA ILE A 85 14.18 9.75 -7.02
C ILE A 85 14.58 10.00 -5.57
N GLU A 86 13.61 10.35 -4.74
CA GLU A 86 13.75 10.42 -3.29
C GLU A 86 13.66 8.99 -2.71
N THR A 87 14.66 8.62 -1.92
CA THR A 87 14.81 7.29 -1.34
C THR A 87 14.58 7.25 0.17
N GLU A 88 14.41 8.41 0.80
CA GLU A 88 14.09 8.56 2.22
C GLU A 88 12.58 8.37 2.48
N ASP A 89 12.23 8.21 3.76
CA ASP A 89 10.83 8.02 4.18
C ASP A 89 9.95 9.23 3.87
N PHE A 90 10.51 10.44 3.82
CA PHE A 90 9.77 11.69 3.70
C PHE A 90 9.92 12.34 2.32
N PRO A 91 8.87 12.99 1.79
CA PRO A 91 8.93 13.67 0.49
C PRO A 91 9.93 14.83 0.52
N MET A 92 10.55 15.12 -0.63
CA MET A 92 11.53 16.21 -0.79
C MET A 92 10.94 17.58 -0.47
N THR A 93 9.66 17.80 -0.75
CA THR A 93 8.99 19.05 -0.38
C THR A 93 8.96 19.30 1.13
N SER A 94 8.90 18.24 1.94
CA SER A 94 8.95 18.36 3.40
C SER A 94 10.32 18.86 3.90
N GLN A 95 11.36 18.78 3.07
CA GLN A 95 12.70 19.30 3.34
C GLN A 95 12.87 20.77 2.89
N GLY A 96 11.80 21.44 2.45
CA GLY A 96 11.86 22.83 1.99
C GLY A 96 12.47 23.03 0.60
N LYS A 97 12.73 21.94 -0.14
CA LYS A 97 13.25 21.97 -1.50
C LYS A 97 12.10 22.02 -2.51
N ARG A 98 12.29 22.78 -3.60
CA ARG A 98 11.33 22.87 -4.72
C ARG A 98 11.86 22.14 -5.94
N LEU A 99 11.86 20.82 -5.87
CA LEU A 99 12.26 19.93 -6.96
C LEU A 99 11.19 18.84 -7.09
N PRO A 100 10.61 18.60 -8.29
CA PRO A 100 9.60 17.56 -8.47
C PRO A 100 10.26 16.18 -8.43
N ALA A 101 10.50 15.67 -7.23
CA ALA A 101 11.12 14.37 -7.03
C ALA A 101 10.06 13.26 -7.10
N PHE A 102 10.45 12.10 -7.60
CA PHE A 102 9.66 10.88 -7.51
C PHE A 102 9.84 10.34 -6.08
N ALA A 103 8.79 10.37 -5.28
CA ALA A 103 8.82 10.07 -3.85
C ALA A 103 7.84 8.94 -3.49
N MET A 104 8.15 8.17 -2.45
CA MET A 104 7.33 7.01 -2.05
C MET A 104 5.98 7.40 -1.42
N CYS A 105 5.90 8.61 -0.86
CA CYS A 105 4.65 9.19 -0.41
C CYS A 105 4.56 10.66 -0.81
N TRP A 106 3.33 11.14 -0.83
CA TRP A 106 2.97 12.51 -1.17
C TRP A 106 2.10 13.09 -0.04
N GLU A 107 2.15 14.41 0.15
CA GLU A 107 1.25 15.14 1.04
C GLU A 107 0.57 16.30 0.28
N GLN A 108 -0.58 16.76 0.78
CA GLN A 108 -1.29 17.88 0.17
C GLN A 108 -0.35 19.10 0.06
N HIS A 109 -0.28 19.69 -1.14
CA HIS A 109 0.64 20.79 -1.53
C HIS A 109 2.09 20.38 -1.86
N SER A 110 2.43 19.09 -1.77
CA SER A 110 3.68 18.59 -2.33
C SER A 110 3.64 18.65 -3.87
N ILE A 111 4.79 18.99 -4.45
CA ILE A 111 5.06 18.92 -5.90
C ILE A 111 5.76 17.61 -6.29
N ASP A 112 6.01 16.74 -5.32
CA ASP A 112 6.60 15.43 -5.55
C ASP A 112 5.61 14.51 -6.26
N ILE A 113 6.16 13.60 -7.04
CA ILE A 113 5.43 12.65 -7.88
C ILE A 113 5.38 11.33 -7.12
N PRO A 114 4.22 10.92 -6.58
CA PRO A 114 4.14 9.70 -5.80
C PRO A 114 4.42 8.48 -6.68
N ILE A 115 5.24 7.55 -6.19
CA ILE A 115 5.60 6.31 -6.88
C ILE A 115 5.44 5.08 -5.99
N PRO A 116 5.34 3.87 -6.57
CA PRO A 116 5.46 2.64 -5.81
C PRO A 116 6.74 2.63 -4.98
N ASP A 117 6.61 2.33 -3.68
CA ASP A 117 7.75 2.17 -2.79
C ASP A 117 8.64 0.96 -3.15
N PHE A 118 9.78 0.84 -2.46
CA PHE A 118 10.70 -0.28 -2.69
C PHE A 118 10.08 -1.64 -2.30
N THR A 119 9.08 -1.66 -1.43
CA THR A 119 8.43 -2.87 -0.94
C THR A 119 7.60 -3.59 -1.99
N PHE A 120 7.22 -2.91 -3.09
CA PHE A 120 6.67 -3.60 -4.27
C PHE A 120 7.67 -4.55 -4.94
N LYS A 121 8.96 -4.23 -4.85
CA LYS A 121 10.03 -5.09 -5.35
C LYS A 121 10.52 -6.07 -4.29
N CYS A 122 10.67 -5.60 -3.07
CA CYS A 122 11.32 -6.32 -2.00
C CYS A 122 10.97 -5.70 -0.64
N TYR A 123 10.38 -6.49 0.25
CA TYR A 123 10.09 -6.09 1.64
C TYR A 123 10.89 -6.96 2.63
N PRO A 124 12.08 -6.52 3.07
CA PRO A 124 12.95 -7.32 3.95
C PRO A 124 12.27 -7.77 5.25
N GLU A 125 11.44 -6.90 5.84
CA GLU A 125 10.79 -7.12 7.13
C GLU A 125 9.72 -8.22 7.09
N ALA A 126 9.25 -8.63 5.90
CA ALA A 126 8.33 -9.75 5.73
C ALA A 126 8.99 -11.13 5.88
N LYS A 127 10.33 -11.21 5.80
CA LYS A 127 11.14 -12.41 6.06
C LYS A 127 10.91 -13.63 5.15
N TYR A 128 10.22 -13.48 4.01
CA TYR A 128 10.13 -14.54 2.98
C TYR A 128 11.35 -14.52 2.04
N THR A 129 11.55 -15.61 1.29
CA THR A 129 12.63 -15.69 0.29
C THR A 129 12.42 -14.73 -0.88
N ASN A 130 11.17 -14.56 -1.32
CA ASN A 130 10.77 -13.57 -2.32
C ASN A 130 9.62 -12.75 -1.73
N THR A 131 9.87 -11.47 -1.53
CA THR A 131 8.93 -10.52 -0.91
C THR A 131 8.48 -9.44 -1.90
N SER A 132 8.62 -9.72 -3.20
CA SER A 132 7.98 -8.88 -4.22
C SER A 132 6.47 -8.90 -4.04
N TRP A 133 5.82 -7.79 -4.38
CA TRP A 133 4.37 -7.69 -4.25
C TRP A 133 3.63 -8.75 -5.07
N ALA A 134 4.12 -9.11 -6.27
CA ALA A 134 3.49 -10.16 -7.09
C ALA A 134 3.40 -11.51 -6.35
N GLU A 135 4.50 -11.96 -5.74
CA GLU A 135 4.52 -13.20 -4.97
C GLU A 135 3.70 -13.09 -3.68
N MET A 136 3.85 -11.98 -2.95
CA MET A 136 3.13 -11.78 -1.70
C MET A 136 1.63 -11.66 -1.91
N ALA A 137 1.17 -10.98 -2.97
CA ALA A 137 -0.23 -10.87 -3.32
C ALA A 137 -0.83 -12.24 -3.67
N ALA A 138 -0.12 -13.06 -4.45
CA ALA A 138 -0.56 -14.42 -4.77
C ALA A 138 -0.64 -15.31 -3.52
N LEU A 139 0.36 -15.23 -2.63
CA LEU A 139 0.36 -15.95 -1.36
C LEU A 139 -0.81 -15.52 -0.46
N ILE A 140 -1.02 -14.22 -0.32
CA ILE A 140 -2.10 -13.65 0.49
C ILE A 140 -3.47 -14.02 -0.07
N ASP A 141 -3.68 -13.90 -1.39
CA ASP A 141 -4.94 -14.27 -2.03
C ASP A 141 -5.25 -15.74 -1.77
N HIS A 142 -4.29 -16.64 -2.03
CA HIS A 142 -4.43 -18.05 -1.73
C HIS A 142 -4.76 -18.29 -0.25
N ARG A 143 -4.03 -17.64 0.67
CA ARG A 143 -4.26 -17.78 2.12
C ARG A 143 -5.65 -17.28 2.54
N SER A 144 -6.12 -16.19 1.94
CA SER A 144 -7.43 -15.59 2.21
C SER A 144 -8.59 -16.53 1.84
N GLN A 145 -8.39 -17.36 0.81
CA GLN A 145 -9.34 -18.38 0.36
C GLN A 145 -9.31 -19.64 1.22
N MET A 146 -8.14 -19.96 1.82
CA MET A 146 -8.02 -21.12 2.73
C MET A 146 -8.79 -20.91 4.04
N VAL A 147 -8.83 -19.68 4.55
CA VAL A 147 -9.51 -19.30 5.80
C VAL A 147 -10.72 -18.42 5.48
N GLY A 148 -11.85 -19.10 5.24
CA GLY A 148 -13.15 -18.46 5.02
C GLY A 148 -13.52 -17.49 6.14
N TRP A 149 -14.32 -16.46 5.81
CA TRP A 149 -14.63 -15.35 6.71
C TRP A 149 -15.18 -15.83 8.06
N ASP A 150 -16.09 -16.79 8.04
CA ASP A 150 -16.68 -17.44 9.22
C ASP A 150 -15.64 -18.03 10.20
N ARG A 151 -14.51 -18.52 9.68
CA ARG A 151 -13.42 -19.14 10.45
C ARG A 151 -12.33 -18.17 10.89
N ARG A 152 -12.34 -16.93 10.41
CA ARG A 152 -11.39 -15.89 10.83
C ARG A 152 -11.70 -15.45 12.26
N ALA A 153 -10.64 -15.11 13.00
CA ALA A 153 -10.76 -14.59 14.35
C ALA A 153 -11.55 -13.27 14.34
N ASN A 154 -12.52 -13.16 15.24
CA ASN A 154 -13.24 -11.92 15.53
C ASN A 154 -12.32 -10.97 16.35
N ALA A 155 -11.26 -10.49 15.71
CA ALA A 155 -10.23 -9.66 16.30
C ALA A 155 -9.83 -8.54 15.35
N ILE A 156 -9.50 -7.38 15.92
CA ILE A 156 -8.89 -6.24 15.24
C ILE A 156 -7.38 -6.40 15.36
N PHE A 157 -6.76 -6.76 14.24
CA PHE A 157 -5.36 -7.11 14.17
C PHE A 157 -4.46 -5.94 13.79
N GLN A 158 -3.31 -5.83 14.45
CA GLN A 158 -2.25 -4.89 14.11
C GLN A 158 -0.88 -5.38 14.59
N ARG A 159 0.09 -5.39 13.69
CA ARG A 159 1.52 -5.60 13.97
C ARG A 159 2.31 -4.48 13.32
N SER A 160 3.17 -3.81 14.08
CA SER A 160 4.10 -2.79 13.59
C SER A 160 5.07 -2.33 14.66
N ASN A 161 6.09 -1.56 14.28
CA ASN A 161 6.89 -0.76 15.19
C ASN A 161 6.03 0.38 15.80
N TRP A 162 5.94 0.44 17.12
CA TRP A 162 5.20 1.49 17.81
C TRP A 162 6.00 2.78 18.00
N GLY A 163 7.33 2.73 17.88
CA GLY A 163 8.23 3.86 18.09
C GLY A 163 8.14 4.99 17.07
N VAL A 164 7.11 5.05 16.23
CA VAL A 164 7.04 5.95 15.05
C VAL A 164 5.69 6.64 14.90
N GLY A 165 5.72 7.93 14.52
CA GLY A 165 4.55 8.75 14.18
C GLY A 165 3.35 8.56 15.13
N PRO A 166 2.12 8.39 14.58
CA PRO A 166 0.91 8.28 15.41
C PRO A 166 0.88 7.03 16.30
N ARG A 167 1.66 6.00 15.97
CA ARG A 167 1.65 4.71 16.68
C ARG A 167 2.16 4.83 18.11
N ARG A 168 3.05 5.80 18.38
CA ARG A 168 3.69 6.00 19.69
C ARG A 168 2.68 6.19 20.82
N SER A 169 1.55 6.83 20.56
CA SER A 169 0.50 7.05 21.57
C SER A 169 -0.77 6.25 21.28
N LEU A 170 -1.13 6.05 20.00
CA LEU A 170 -2.35 5.35 19.62
C LEU A 170 -2.34 3.87 20.02
N LEU A 171 -1.30 3.12 19.66
CA LEU A 171 -1.28 1.67 19.89
C LEU A 171 -1.20 1.31 21.38
N PRO A 172 -0.42 2.03 22.22
CA PRO A 172 -0.52 1.88 23.68
C PRO A 172 -1.91 2.16 24.25
N ALA A 173 -2.64 3.15 23.75
CA ALA A 173 -3.99 3.45 24.22
C ALA A 173 -4.98 2.31 23.90
N LEU A 174 -4.88 1.71 22.71
CA LEU A 174 -5.65 0.51 22.35
C LEU A 174 -5.29 -0.68 23.25
N VAL A 175 -4.01 -0.90 23.53
CA VAL A 175 -3.61 -1.96 24.46
C VAL A 175 -4.09 -1.71 25.88
N GLN A 176 -4.17 -0.45 26.31
CA GLN A 176 -4.76 -0.09 27.60
C GLN A 176 -6.26 -0.45 27.64
N LEU A 177 -7.02 -0.12 26.58
CA LEU A 177 -8.43 -0.51 26.45
C LEU A 177 -8.63 -2.03 26.58
N ARG A 178 -7.76 -2.82 25.93
CA ARG A 178 -7.73 -4.29 26.05
C ARG A 178 -7.41 -4.75 27.47
N LYS A 179 -6.38 -4.18 28.12
CA LYS A 179 -5.99 -4.55 29.49
C LYS A 179 -7.08 -4.26 30.52
N GLU A 180 -7.91 -3.26 30.27
CA GLU A 180 -9.09 -2.93 31.07
C GLU A 180 -10.29 -3.85 30.78
N GLY A 181 -10.20 -4.74 29.79
CA GLY A 181 -11.29 -5.65 29.40
C GLY A 181 -12.45 -4.93 28.70
N ARG A 182 -12.18 -3.78 28.07
CA ARG A 182 -13.20 -2.91 27.46
C ARG A 182 -13.28 -3.03 25.95
N ASP A 183 -12.34 -3.71 25.31
CA ASP A 183 -12.23 -3.81 23.85
C ASP A 183 -13.47 -4.43 23.19
N GLU A 184 -13.91 -5.60 23.62
CA GLU A 184 -15.12 -6.23 23.04
C GLU A 184 -16.37 -5.38 23.29
N ALA A 185 -16.49 -4.76 24.46
CA ALA A 185 -17.63 -3.92 24.81
C ALA A 185 -17.69 -2.63 23.97
N GLU A 186 -16.54 -2.02 23.69
CA GLU A 186 -16.45 -0.71 23.02
C GLU A 186 -16.20 -0.79 21.52
N LEU A 187 -15.52 -1.83 21.04
CA LEU A 187 -15.15 -2.03 19.63
C LEU A 187 -15.91 -3.19 18.98
N GLY A 188 -16.60 -4.03 19.74
CA GLY A 188 -17.33 -5.21 19.23
C GLY A 188 -16.44 -6.42 18.90
N ALA A 189 -15.11 -6.28 18.98
CA ALA A 189 -14.14 -7.33 18.71
C ALA A 189 -12.91 -7.19 19.61
N ARG A 190 -12.21 -8.31 19.84
CA ARG A 190 -10.98 -8.33 20.64
C ARG A 190 -9.86 -7.58 19.93
N LEU A 191 -9.01 -6.89 20.69
CA LEU A 191 -7.80 -6.28 20.15
C LEU A 191 -6.64 -7.30 20.11
N ASP A 192 -6.10 -7.52 18.92
CA ASP A 192 -4.84 -8.24 18.70
C ASP A 192 -3.79 -7.27 18.13
N VAL A 193 -3.28 -6.41 19.02
CA VAL A 193 -2.35 -5.32 18.70
C VAL A 193 -1.06 -5.51 19.48
N GLU A 194 0.07 -5.64 18.78
CA GLU A 194 1.37 -5.91 19.41
C GLU A 194 2.51 -5.12 18.73
N ASP A 195 3.53 -4.77 19.52
CA ASP A 195 4.73 -4.08 19.06
C ASP A 195 5.72 -5.08 18.49
N THR A 196 6.05 -4.94 17.21
CA THR A 196 7.09 -5.75 16.58
C THR A 196 8.47 -5.13 16.70
N GLU A 197 8.57 -3.91 17.24
CA GLU A 197 9.77 -3.08 17.29
C GLU A 197 10.33 -2.76 15.89
N PHE A 198 11.43 -2.02 15.84
CA PHE A 198 12.09 -1.62 14.59
C PHE A 198 12.52 -2.86 13.79
N VAL A 199 12.31 -2.83 12.47
CA VAL A 199 12.56 -3.95 11.54
C VAL A 199 12.04 -5.32 12.02
N ALA A 200 10.93 -5.31 12.77
CA ALA A 200 10.32 -6.51 13.31
C ALA A 200 11.30 -7.38 14.13
N SER A 201 12.12 -6.74 14.97
CA SER A 201 13.12 -7.39 15.83
C SER A 201 12.50 -8.25 16.92
N ASN A 202 11.27 -7.97 17.34
CA ASN A 202 10.59 -8.75 18.36
C ASN A 202 9.97 -10.03 17.78
N ALA A 203 10.77 -11.11 17.71
CA ALA A 203 10.35 -12.39 17.15
C ALA A 203 9.14 -13.03 17.84
N ALA A 204 8.89 -12.71 19.12
CA ALA A 204 7.75 -13.24 19.87
C ALA A 204 6.41 -12.58 19.49
N ARG A 205 6.46 -11.39 18.89
CA ARG A 205 5.29 -10.62 18.45
C ARG A 205 5.13 -10.57 16.94
N PHE A 206 6.16 -10.96 16.20
CA PHE A 206 6.16 -11.06 14.75
C PHE A 206 5.10 -12.07 14.26
N GLU A 207 4.37 -11.68 13.23
CA GLU A 207 3.44 -12.53 12.49
C GLU A 207 3.77 -12.43 11.02
N TRP A 208 3.81 -13.58 10.36
CA TRP A 208 4.00 -13.69 8.92
C TRP A 208 2.88 -12.95 8.18
N VAL A 209 3.20 -12.26 7.09
CA VAL A 209 2.24 -11.35 6.43
C VAL A 209 0.98 -12.09 5.96
N ASP A 210 1.10 -13.35 5.51
CA ASP A 210 -0.05 -14.17 5.12
C ASP A 210 -0.92 -14.59 6.33
N THR A 211 -0.35 -14.75 7.53
CA THR A 211 -1.12 -15.10 8.73
C THR A 211 -2.01 -13.97 9.22
N TRP A 212 -1.75 -12.73 8.79
CA TRP A 212 -2.62 -11.59 9.10
C TRP A 212 -4.05 -11.87 8.63
N CYS A 213 -4.22 -12.56 7.49
CA CYS A 213 -5.52 -12.90 6.91
C CYS A 213 -6.39 -13.84 7.80
N ASN A 214 -5.85 -14.36 8.90
CA ASN A 214 -6.60 -15.10 9.89
C ASN A 214 -7.55 -14.21 10.72
N SER A 215 -7.45 -12.89 10.63
CA SER A 215 -8.29 -11.93 11.36
C SER A 215 -9.35 -11.30 10.46
N LYS A 216 -10.55 -11.07 11.00
CA LYS A 216 -11.65 -10.40 10.27
C LYS A 216 -11.38 -8.92 10.04
N TYR A 217 -10.77 -8.25 11.01
CA TYR A 217 -10.58 -6.81 10.99
C TYR A 217 -9.12 -6.44 11.14
N MET A 218 -8.71 -5.35 10.50
CA MET A 218 -7.33 -4.86 10.58
C MET A 218 -7.30 -3.36 10.76
N LEU A 219 -6.49 -2.89 11.71
CA LEU A 219 -6.22 -1.47 11.88
C LEU A 219 -5.01 -1.07 11.01
N HIS A 220 -5.19 -0.05 10.19
CA HIS A 220 -4.13 0.58 9.42
C HIS A 220 -3.85 2.00 9.91
N THR A 221 -2.57 2.31 10.11
CA THR A 221 -2.05 3.61 10.53
C THR A 221 -0.76 3.92 9.80
N ALA A 222 -0.47 5.21 9.62
CA ALA A 222 0.82 5.72 9.18
C ALA A 222 1.98 5.28 10.11
N GLY A 223 3.21 5.31 9.56
CA GLY A 223 4.46 4.98 10.26
C GLY A 223 5.26 6.24 10.60
N PHE A 224 6.53 6.29 10.18
CA PHE A 224 7.30 7.55 10.13
C PHE A 224 6.65 8.52 9.15
N SER A 225 6.35 8.03 7.96
CA SER A 225 5.56 8.70 6.93
C SER A 225 4.34 7.82 6.58
N TYR A 226 4.29 7.28 5.37
CA TYR A 226 3.31 6.27 4.98
C TYR A 226 3.60 4.92 5.65
N SER A 227 2.76 3.92 5.40
CA SER A 227 3.07 2.55 5.76
C SER A 227 2.71 1.60 4.63
N ALA A 228 3.72 0.95 4.06
CA ALA A 228 3.63 -0.07 3.03
C ALA A 228 2.64 -1.21 3.33
N ALA A 229 2.18 -1.32 4.57
CA ALA A 229 1.39 -2.40 5.09
C ALA A 229 -0.12 -2.30 4.73
N LEU A 230 -0.60 -1.20 4.13
CA LEU A 230 -2.02 -1.06 3.72
C LEU A 230 -2.39 -2.05 2.60
N LYS A 231 -1.61 -2.12 1.52
CA LYS A 231 -1.86 -3.06 0.39
C LYS A 231 -2.00 -4.52 0.84
N TYR A 232 -1.18 -4.97 1.79
CA TYR A 232 -1.24 -6.32 2.34
C TYR A 232 -2.51 -6.56 3.16
N ARG A 233 -2.95 -5.57 3.94
CA ARG A 233 -4.21 -5.66 4.72
C ARG A 233 -5.42 -5.75 3.80
N LEU A 234 -5.46 -4.93 2.76
CA LEU A 234 -6.53 -4.94 1.74
C LEU A 234 -6.57 -6.32 1.04
N ALA A 235 -5.42 -6.82 0.57
CA ALA A 235 -5.34 -8.09 -0.13
C ALA A 235 -5.78 -9.32 0.69
N CYS A 236 -5.76 -9.24 2.03
CA CYS A 236 -6.29 -10.32 2.87
C CYS A 236 -7.83 -10.47 2.79
N GLY A 237 -8.57 -9.51 2.23
CA GLY A 237 -10.03 -9.48 2.34
C GLY A 237 -10.50 -9.32 3.78
N ALA A 238 -9.70 -8.64 4.61
CA ALA A 238 -10.10 -8.20 5.93
C ALA A 238 -10.81 -6.85 5.82
N LEU A 239 -11.75 -6.57 6.73
CA LEU A 239 -12.32 -5.23 6.82
C LEU A 239 -11.29 -4.30 7.46
N VAL A 240 -10.75 -3.39 6.64
CA VAL A 240 -9.67 -2.49 7.05
C VAL A 240 -10.26 -1.23 7.67
N PHE A 241 -9.89 -0.95 8.92
CA PHE A 241 -10.08 0.33 9.58
C PHE A 241 -8.87 1.22 9.29
N LYS A 242 -9.03 2.26 8.48
CA LYS A 242 -7.94 3.14 8.06
C LYS A 242 -8.00 4.45 8.82
N VAL A 243 -6.92 4.78 9.52
CA VAL A 243 -6.70 6.11 10.07
C VAL A 243 -6.12 7.00 8.96
N PRO A 244 -6.80 8.10 8.57
CA PRO A 244 -6.28 9.04 7.59
C PRO A 244 -4.92 9.60 8.00
N SER A 245 -4.09 9.85 6.99
CA SER A 245 -2.74 10.37 7.12
C SER A 245 -2.47 11.32 5.98
N LYS A 246 -1.85 12.46 6.28
CA LYS A 246 -1.30 13.36 5.27
C LYS A 246 -0.23 12.72 4.38
N TRP A 247 0.44 11.67 4.85
CA TRP A 247 1.36 10.86 4.03
C TRP A 247 0.56 9.80 3.29
N VAL A 248 0.48 9.94 1.97
CA VAL A 248 -0.40 9.16 1.10
C VAL A 248 0.45 8.47 0.04
N GLU A 249 0.29 7.15 -0.11
CA GLU A 249 0.92 6.36 -1.18
C GLU A 249 0.28 6.63 -2.55
N PHE A 250 0.99 6.34 -3.64
CA PHE A 250 0.55 6.62 -5.01
C PHE A 250 -0.82 6.06 -5.40
N TYR A 251 -1.24 4.97 -4.75
CA TYR A 251 -2.45 4.22 -5.08
C TYR A 251 -3.64 4.59 -4.20
N GLU A 252 -3.40 5.17 -3.03
CA GLU A 252 -4.44 5.53 -2.07
C GLU A 252 -5.52 6.48 -2.62
N PRO A 253 -5.22 7.45 -3.51
CA PRO A 253 -6.26 8.27 -4.13
C PRO A 253 -7.28 7.50 -4.98
N GLY A 254 -6.97 6.25 -5.37
CA GLY A 254 -7.92 5.37 -6.05
C GLY A 254 -8.76 4.51 -5.11
N LEU A 255 -8.55 4.61 -3.78
CA LEU A 255 -9.34 3.92 -2.77
C LEU A 255 -10.43 4.86 -2.22
N GLU A 256 -11.67 4.39 -2.26
CA GLU A 256 -12.83 5.09 -1.71
C GLU A 256 -13.22 4.59 -0.31
N ALA A 257 -13.39 5.53 0.62
CA ALA A 257 -13.91 5.26 1.97
C ALA A 257 -15.36 4.76 1.91
N GLY A 258 -15.68 3.74 2.73
CA GLY A 258 -16.98 3.06 2.71
C GLY A 258 -17.15 2.07 1.55
N VAL A 259 -16.26 2.06 0.56
CA VAL A 259 -16.26 1.09 -0.55
C VAL A 259 -15.13 0.07 -0.39
N HIS A 260 -13.91 0.52 -0.07
CA HIS A 260 -12.72 -0.34 0.01
C HIS A 260 -12.19 -0.52 1.44
N TYR A 261 -12.53 0.41 2.32
CA TYR A 261 -12.11 0.41 3.74
C TYR A 261 -13.10 1.24 4.56
N VAL A 262 -13.08 1.06 5.88
CA VAL A 262 -13.79 1.92 6.83
C VAL A 262 -12.86 3.03 7.29
N GLU A 263 -13.21 4.28 6.97
CA GLU A 263 -12.45 5.45 7.41
C GLU A 263 -12.71 5.74 8.90
N LEU A 264 -11.63 6.00 9.63
CA LEU A 264 -11.66 6.46 11.02
C LEU A 264 -11.33 7.96 11.09
N PRO A 265 -11.52 8.62 12.25
CA PRO A 265 -11.06 10.00 12.43
C PRO A 265 -9.54 10.12 12.16
N PRO A 266 -9.06 11.29 11.69
CA PRO A 266 -7.62 11.51 11.50
C PRO A 266 -6.91 11.52 12.86
N TYR A 267 -5.67 11.03 12.89
CA TYR A 267 -4.81 11.05 14.07
C TYR A 267 -3.37 11.28 13.65
N GLU A 268 -2.98 12.54 13.50
CA GLU A 268 -1.79 12.93 12.73
C GLU A 268 -0.60 13.43 13.58
N HIS A 269 -0.71 13.48 14.91
CA HIS A 269 0.33 14.07 15.75
C HIS A 269 0.94 13.10 16.76
N GLU A 270 2.27 13.11 16.82
CA GLU A 270 2.99 12.64 18.01
C GLU A 270 2.47 13.41 19.23
N GLY A 271 1.86 12.71 20.19
CA GLY A 271 1.28 13.33 21.39
C GLY A 271 -0.16 13.83 21.26
N GLY A 272 -0.88 13.44 20.20
CA GLY A 272 -2.35 13.61 20.16
C GLY A 272 -3.04 12.96 21.37
N ASP A 273 -4.27 13.40 21.66
CA ASP A 273 -5.08 12.81 22.73
C ASP A 273 -5.61 11.44 22.29
N ALA A 274 -4.80 10.41 22.54
CA ALA A 274 -5.10 9.04 22.15
C ALA A 274 -6.39 8.51 22.82
N GLN A 275 -6.71 8.99 24.03
CA GLN A 275 -7.92 8.56 24.74
C GLN A 275 -9.17 9.15 24.09
N ARG A 276 -9.14 10.46 23.79
CA ARG A 276 -10.19 11.10 23.00
C ARG A 276 -10.35 10.45 21.64
N TYR A 277 -9.24 10.15 20.96
CA TYR A 277 -9.29 9.43 19.68
C TYR A 277 -10.00 8.08 19.79
N VAL A 278 -9.65 7.27 20.79
CA VAL A 278 -10.32 5.97 21.00
C VAL A 278 -11.81 6.15 21.22
N GLN A 279 -12.23 7.17 21.98
CA GLN A 279 -13.66 7.48 22.20
C GLN A 279 -14.38 7.89 20.91
N GLU A 280 -13.72 8.64 20.03
CA GLU A 280 -14.28 9.07 18.74
C GLU A 280 -14.33 7.91 17.72
N ALA A 281 -13.30 7.05 17.68
CA ALA A 281 -13.17 5.95 16.73
C ALA A 281 -13.99 4.70 17.13
N ALA A 282 -14.13 4.42 18.43
CA ALA A 282 -14.82 3.25 18.95
C ALA A 282 -16.24 3.03 18.39
N PRO A 283 -17.15 4.01 18.36
CA PRO A 283 -18.49 3.79 17.82
C PRO A 283 -18.49 3.41 16.33
N LEU A 284 -17.57 3.96 15.53
CA LEU A 284 -17.44 3.64 14.10
C LEU A 284 -16.94 2.20 13.90
N ILE A 285 -15.91 1.82 14.66
CA ILE A 285 -15.37 0.46 14.65
C ILE A 285 -16.46 -0.53 15.07
N LYS A 286 -17.14 -0.25 16.19
CA LYS A 286 -18.18 -1.12 16.74
C LYS A 286 -19.33 -1.30 15.77
N GLN A 287 -19.78 -0.24 15.12
CA GLN A 287 -20.85 -0.33 14.14
C GLN A 287 -20.46 -1.27 13.00
N ALA A 288 -19.30 -1.07 12.39
CA ALA A 288 -18.81 -1.91 11.30
C ALA A 288 -18.59 -3.38 11.71
N VAL A 289 -18.13 -3.63 12.95
CA VAL A 289 -18.01 -4.99 13.49
C VAL A 289 -19.39 -5.62 13.67
N VAL A 290 -20.37 -4.90 14.24
CA VAL A 290 -21.74 -5.39 14.43
C VAL A 290 -22.41 -5.70 13.09
N ASP A 291 -22.24 -4.85 12.08
CA ASP A 291 -22.83 -5.02 10.75
C ASP A 291 -22.33 -6.27 10.01
N THR A 292 -21.17 -6.80 10.42
CA THR A 292 -20.52 -7.96 9.81
C THR A 292 -20.49 -9.19 10.73
N LEU A 293 -21.03 -9.05 11.95
CA LEU A 293 -21.04 -10.09 12.97
C LEU A 293 -22.00 -11.22 12.56
N GLY A 294 -21.54 -12.47 12.70
CA GLY A 294 -22.35 -13.66 12.37
C GLY A 294 -22.50 -13.94 10.87
N GLY A 295 -22.05 -13.04 9.99
CA GLY A 295 -21.96 -13.31 8.55
C GLY A 295 -20.96 -14.43 8.24
N THR A 296 -21.27 -15.25 7.24
CA THR A 296 -20.38 -16.31 6.73
C THR A 296 -19.56 -15.89 5.54
N GLU A 297 -20.01 -14.86 4.83
CA GLU A 297 -19.38 -14.30 3.64
C GLU A 297 -18.52 -13.09 3.99
N VAL A 298 -17.52 -12.82 3.14
CA VAL A 298 -16.68 -11.62 3.25
C VAL A 298 -17.58 -10.38 3.04
N PRO A 299 -17.56 -9.39 3.94
CA PRO A 299 -18.31 -8.15 3.79
C PRO A 299 -17.94 -7.44 2.48
N GLU A 300 -18.92 -6.81 1.83
CA GLU A 300 -18.73 -6.15 0.54
C GLU A 300 -17.56 -5.16 0.55
N ILE A 301 -17.41 -4.35 1.60
CA ILE A 301 -16.29 -3.40 1.75
C ILE A 301 -14.93 -4.12 1.72
N ALA A 302 -14.83 -5.25 2.44
CA ALA A 302 -13.59 -6.03 2.51
C ALA A 302 -13.30 -6.74 1.18
N ALA A 303 -14.33 -7.27 0.52
CA ALA A 303 -14.22 -7.91 -0.79
C ALA A 303 -13.79 -6.92 -1.87
N ASN A 304 -14.37 -5.72 -1.89
CA ASN A 304 -14.02 -4.64 -2.80
C ASN A 304 -12.58 -4.16 -2.57
N GLY A 305 -12.18 -3.95 -1.31
CA GLY A 305 -10.79 -3.59 -0.96
C GLY A 305 -9.78 -4.63 -1.44
N GLN A 306 -10.08 -5.92 -1.26
CA GLN A 306 -9.25 -7.01 -1.75
C GLN A 306 -9.16 -7.03 -3.28
N ALA A 307 -10.32 -7.00 -3.95
CA ALA A 307 -10.39 -7.03 -5.40
C ALA A 307 -9.61 -5.86 -6.01
N TRP A 308 -9.77 -4.65 -5.46
CA TRP A 308 -9.05 -3.47 -5.89
C TRP A 308 -7.54 -3.63 -5.72
N ALA A 309 -7.08 -4.06 -4.54
CA ALA A 309 -5.65 -4.22 -4.28
C ALA A 309 -5.00 -5.27 -5.21
N LEU A 310 -5.64 -6.42 -5.39
CA LEU A 310 -5.10 -7.50 -6.24
C LEU A 310 -5.12 -7.13 -7.73
N HIS A 311 -6.16 -6.42 -8.19
CA HIS A 311 -6.31 -6.03 -9.59
C HIS A 311 -5.44 -4.81 -9.95
N ASN A 312 -5.60 -3.69 -9.24
CA ASN A 312 -4.98 -2.42 -9.58
C ASN A 312 -3.50 -2.35 -9.20
N LEU A 313 -3.07 -3.09 -8.19
CA LEU A 313 -1.65 -3.18 -7.82
C LEU A 313 -0.94 -4.36 -8.48
N SER A 314 -1.56 -4.99 -9.48
CA SER A 314 -0.90 -6.05 -10.27
C SER A 314 0.38 -5.55 -10.95
N GLU A 315 1.22 -6.46 -11.42
CA GLU A 315 2.39 -6.11 -12.23
C GLU A 315 2.03 -5.24 -13.45
N GLU A 316 0.86 -5.47 -14.05
CA GLU A 316 0.35 -4.63 -15.13
C GLU A 316 -0.03 -3.23 -14.67
N GLY A 317 -0.77 -3.13 -13.56
CA GLY A 317 -1.15 -1.85 -12.97
C GLY A 317 0.07 -1.01 -12.58
N LEU A 318 1.08 -1.62 -11.94
CA LEU A 318 2.33 -0.96 -11.58
C LEU A 318 3.13 -0.49 -12.80
N SER A 319 3.28 -1.35 -13.82
CA SER A 319 3.94 -0.99 -15.09
C SER A 319 3.25 0.19 -15.76
N CYS A 320 1.92 0.18 -15.80
CA CYS A 320 1.11 1.23 -16.39
C CYS A 320 1.26 2.56 -15.65
N TYR A 321 1.22 2.52 -14.31
CA TYR A 321 1.42 3.70 -13.47
C TYR A 321 2.79 4.34 -13.72
N TRP A 322 3.86 3.55 -13.73
CA TRP A 322 5.21 4.04 -14.04
C TRP A 322 5.29 4.70 -15.41
N TYR A 323 4.72 4.06 -16.43
CA TYR A 323 4.69 4.62 -17.78
C TYR A 323 3.94 5.95 -17.82
N ALA A 324 2.76 6.03 -17.21
CA ALA A 324 1.96 7.25 -17.17
C ALA A 324 2.66 8.38 -16.41
N ALA A 325 3.28 8.09 -15.27
CA ALA A 325 4.02 9.06 -14.47
C ALA A 325 5.23 9.62 -15.24
N ILE A 326 6.04 8.76 -15.85
CA ILE A 326 7.19 9.19 -16.66
C ILE A 326 6.74 9.97 -17.90
N LYS A 327 5.68 9.50 -18.57
CA LYS A 327 5.12 10.20 -19.74
C LYS A 327 4.69 11.62 -19.37
N ARG A 328 3.89 11.75 -18.32
CA ARG A 328 3.37 13.06 -17.89
C ARG A 328 4.48 13.98 -17.39
N TYR A 329 5.47 13.42 -16.70
CA TYR A 329 6.66 14.17 -16.29
C TYR A 329 7.45 14.67 -17.50
N ALA A 330 7.67 13.83 -18.53
CA ALA A 330 8.40 14.22 -19.74
C ALA A 330 7.69 15.36 -20.51
N GLU A 331 6.36 15.34 -20.58
CA GLU A 331 5.56 16.42 -21.19
C GLU A 331 5.81 17.78 -20.52
N ILE A 332 5.99 17.79 -19.19
CA ILE A 332 6.25 19.01 -18.41
C ILE A 332 7.74 19.38 -18.48
N TYR A 333 8.64 18.38 -18.41
CA TYR A 333 10.09 18.58 -18.42
C TYR A 333 10.58 19.22 -19.71
N PHE A 334 9.97 18.86 -20.84
CA PHE A 334 10.30 19.41 -22.16
C PHE A 334 9.35 20.53 -22.60
N ASP A 335 8.61 21.15 -21.69
CA ASP A 335 7.72 22.25 -22.02
C ASP A 335 8.54 23.50 -22.40
N PRO A 336 8.40 24.04 -23.62
CA PRO A 336 9.18 25.21 -24.07
C PRO A 336 9.00 26.45 -23.17
N ARG A 337 7.87 26.56 -22.48
CA ARG A 337 7.58 27.68 -21.57
C ARG A 337 8.51 27.67 -20.35
N GLY A 338 8.98 26.49 -19.94
CA GLY A 338 9.98 26.36 -18.88
C GLY A 338 11.33 26.92 -19.31
N GLU A 339 11.77 26.60 -20.53
CA GLU A 339 13.02 27.12 -21.09
C GLU A 339 12.97 28.65 -21.29
N GLU A 340 11.83 29.18 -21.72
CA GLU A 340 11.62 30.63 -21.86
C GLU A 340 11.65 31.34 -20.50
N ALA A 341 11.03 30.76 -19.47
CA ALA A 341 11.04 31.30 -18.12
C ALA A 341 12.45 31.29 -17.50
N GLU A 342 13.20 30.20 -17.66
CA GLU A 342 14.59 30.09 -17.19
C GLU A 342 15.49 31.14 -17.86
N LYS A 343 15.38 31.30 -19.19
CA LYS A 343 16.12 32.33 -19.93
C LYS A 343 15.78 33.75 -19.45
N ALA A 344 14.52 34.02 -19.15
CA ALA A 344 14.09 35.32 -18.63
C ALA A 344 14.62 35.58 -17.21
N GLU A 345 14.68 34.56 -16.36
CA GLU A 345 15.20 34.66 -14.99
C GLU A 345 16.73 34.87 -14.97
N VAL A 346 17.47 34.17 -15.82
CA VAL A 346 18.92 34.36 -15.99
C VAL A 346 19.21 35.77 -16.53
N ALA A 347 18.49 36.22 -17.57
CA ALA A 347 18.67 37.57 -18.11
C ALA A 347 18.38 38.67 -17.07
N ALA A 348 17.37 38.47 -16.21
CA ALA A 348 17.05 39.41 -15.13
C ALA A 348 18.09 39.41 -13.98
N GLN A 349 18.86 38.34 -13.81
CA GLN A 349 19.96 38.27 -12.85
C GLN A 349 21.25 38.90 -13.39
N ASP A 350 21.48 38.85 -14.71
CA ASP A 350 22.65 39.48 -15.34
C ASP A 350 22.51 41.03 -15.46
N ASP A 351 21.27 41.54 -15.45
CA ASP A 351 20.95 42.99 -15.48
C ASP A 351 20.90 43.65 -14.07
N ALA A 352 21.04 42.88 -12.98
CA ALA A 352 20.98 43.34 -11.59
C ALA A 352 22.37 43.36 -10.93
#